data_AF-A0A7S1JEF2-F1
#
_entry.id   AF-A0A7S1JEF2-F1
#
_cell.length_a   1.000
_cell.length_b   1.000
_cell.length_c   1.000
_cell.angle_alpha   90.00
_cell.angle_beta   90.00
_cell.angle_gamma   90.00
#
_symmetry.space_group_name_H-M   'P 1'
#
loop_
_entity.id
_entity.type
_entity.pdbx_description
1 polymer ?
#
loop_
_entity_poly.entity_id
_entity_poly.type
_entity_poly.pdbx_seq_one_letter_code
_entity_poly.pdbx_strand_id
1 'polypeptide(L)'
;EEPVGVMELPDVSAPKAGDQHPAEGSSPTGYRQVMLVLCLVGFFWNCKPSEPYLTQYLMTDKRLTEEQLDHEVWPWYTYGSFLFLLPVGILSEMLGYRAMIFGGVLCREATRILLIFGEGTACMAVMQVTFATATAINTVYFAYVYMVVDLAQFQEATGYVRAA
;
A
#
# COMPACT_ATOMS: atom_id res chain seq x y z
N GLU A 1 49.99 14.66 -25.36
CA GLU A 1 48.99 13.80 -24.71
C GLU A 1 48.04 14.72 -23.96
N GLU A 2 46.86 14.96 -24.53
CA GLU A 2 45.80 15.79 -23.93
C GLU A 2 45.10 15.01 -22.81
N PRO A 3 44.84 15.60 -21.63
CA PRO A 3 43.99 14.98 -20.64
C PRO A 3 42.51 15.10 -21.05
N VAL A 4 41.88 13.94 -21.18
CA VAL A 4 40.47 13.70 -21.52
C VAL A 4 39.54 14.50 -20.60
N GLY A 5 38.70 15.33 -21.22
CA GLY A 5 37.67 16.13 -20.55
C GLY A 5 36.67 15.26 -19.79
N VAL A 6 36.42 15.63 -18.55
CA VAL A 6 35.36 15.06 -17.71
C VAL A 6 34.03 15.44 -18.35
N MET A 7 33.32 14.44 -18.85
CA MET A 7 31.97 14.54 -19.37
C MET A 7 31.04 14.89 -18.21
N GLU A 8 30.70 16.17 -18.07
CA GLU A 8 29.66 16.63 -17.14
C GLU A 8 28.33 15.96 -17.53
N LEU A 9 27.79 15.16 -16.62
CA LEU A 9 26.45 14.61 -16.73
C LEU A 9 25.45 15.77 -16.60
N PRO A 10 24.46 15.90 -17.52
CA PRO A 10 23.51 17.00 -17.48
C PRO A 10 22.69 16.96 -16.19
N ASP A 11 22.61 18.12 -15.54
CA ASP A 11 21.77 18.42 -14.38
C ASP A 11 20.31 18.09 -14.71
N VAL A 12 19.86 16.92 -14.22
CA VAL A 12 18.45 16.52 -14.25
C VAL A 12 17.73 17.36 -13.20
N SER A 13 17.49 18.61 -13.58
CA SER A 13 16.55 19.51 -12.96
C SER A 13 15.18 18.82 -12.92
N ALA A 14 14.80 18.38 -11.73
CA ALA A 14 13.48 17.82 -11.46
C ALA A 14 12.38 18.80 -11.93
N PRO A 15 11.29 18.30 -12.53
CA PRO A 15 10.24 19.18 -13.05
C PRO A 15 9.55 19.89 -11.87
N LYS A 16 9.59 21.22 -11.89
CA LYS A 16 8.67 22.06 -11.11
C LYS A 16 7.27 21.94 -11.72
N ALA A 17 6.41 21.17 -11.07
CA ALA A 17 4.96 21.34 -11.11
C ALA A 17 4.57 21.64 -9.65
N GLY A 18 4.16 22.86 -9.30
CA GLY A 18 2.92 23.47 -9.76
C GLY A 18 1.97 23.43 -8.57
N ASP A 19 1.81 24.58 -7.93
CA ASP A 19 1.08 24.81 -6.68
C ASP A 19 -0.30 24.13 -6.62
N GLN A 20 -0.57 23.39 -5.54
CA GLN A 20 -1.69 23.59 -4.59
C GLN A 20 -2.08 22.30 -3.83
N HIS A 21 -1.52 22.11 -2.63
CA HIS A 21 -2.34 21.95 -1.43
C HIS A 21 -1.58 22.53 -0.23
N PRO A 22 -2.22 23.37 0.60
CA PRO A 22 -1.49 24.19 1.54
C PRO A 22 -0.82 23.31 2.59
N ALA A 23 0.47 23.57 2.81
CA ALA A 23 1.14 23.23 4.04
C ALA A 23 0.31 23.79 5.20
N GLU A 24 -0.52 22.96 5.80
CA GLU A 24 -1.16 23.26 7.07
C GLU A 24 -0.01 23.40 8.06
N GLY A 25 0.28 24.65 8.44
CA GLY A 25 1.38 25.04 9.31
C GLY A 25 1.26 24.36 10.66
N SER A 26 1.69 23.10 10.75
CA SER A 26 1.74 22.37 11.99
C SER A 26 3.04 22.73 12.68
N SER A 27 2.91 23.38 13.84
CA SER A 27 3.96 23.50 14.84
C SER A 27 4.80 22.20 14.94
N PRO A 28 6.09 22.26 15.36
CA PRO A 28 6.95 21.06 15.47
C PRO A 28 6.34 19.92 16.32
N THR A 29 5.35 20.22 17.15
CA THR A 29 4.54 19.26 17.92
C THR A 29 3.47 18.54 17.08
N GLY A 30 2.84 19.23 16.12
CA GLY A 30 1.80 18.68 15.26
C GLY A 30 2.33 17.66 14.25
N TYR A 31 3.52 17.92 13.67
CA TYR A 31 4.17 16.97 12.76
C TYR A 31 4.41 15.59 13.41
N ARG A 32 4.88 15.58 14.66
CA ARG A 32 5.12 14.32 15.41
C ARG A 32 3.83 13.55 15.64
N GLN A 33 2.72 14.24 15.93
CA GLN A 33 1.41 13.60 16.10
C GLN A 33 0.91 13.00 14.77
N VAL A 34 1.05 13.72 13.66
CA VAL A 34 0.69 13.21 12.33
C VAL A 34 1.52 11.99 11.97
N MET A 35 2.84 12.04 12.17
CA MET A 35 3.73 10.89 11.97
C MET A 35 3.36 9.69 12.84
N LEU A 36 3.07 9.90 14.13
CA LEU A 36 2.65 8.81 15.02
C LEU A 36 1.33 8.18 14.58
N VAL A 37 0.35 8.98 14.18
CA VAL A 37 -0.94 8.48 13.68
C VAL A 37 -0.73 7.68 12.39
N LEU A 38 0.06 8.19 11.44
CA LEU A 38 0.38 7.47 10.20
C LEU A 38 1.10 6.15 10.52
N CYS A 39 2.12 6.17 11.37
CA CYS A 39 2.83 4.94 11.76
C CYS A 39 1.91 3.93 12.43
N LEU A 40 1.01 4.35 13.33
CA LEU A 40 0.03 3.45 13.93
C LEU A 40 -0.92 2.86 12.89
N VAL A 41 -1.42 3.67 11.95
CA VAL A 41 -2.27 3.20 10.85
C VAL A 41 -1.52 2.18 9.97
N GLY A 42 -0.29 2.50 9.56
CA GLY A 42 0.57 1.60 8.80
C GLY A 42 0.84 0.29 9.54
N PHE A 43 1.16 0.37 10.83
CA PHE A 43 1.37 -0.79 11.69
C PHE A 43 0.13 -1.69 11.74
N PHE A 44 -1.07 -1.15 11.98
CA PHE A 44 -2.29 -1.96 12.01
C PHE A 44 -2.65 -2.55 10.63
N TRP A 45 -2.34 -1.84 9.55
CA TRP A 45 -2.55 -2.35 8.19
C TRP A 45 -1.59 -3.50 7.86
N ASN A 46 -0.32 -3.37 8.24
CA ASN A 46 0.73 -4.35 8.02
C ASN A 46 0.74 -5.49 9.06
N CYS A 47 0.07 -5.32 10.21
CA CYS A 47 -0.05 -6.34 11.24
C CYS A 47 -0.88 -7.53 10.71
N LYS A 48 -0.15 -8.56 10.30
CA LYS A 48 -0.64 -9.73 9.56
C LYS A 48 -0.34 -11.05 10.26
N PRO A 49 -0.62 -11.19 11.58
CA PRO A 49 -0.23 -12.39 12.32
C PRO A 49 -0.92 -13.66 11.82
N SER A 50 -2.06 -13.53 11.13
CA SER A 50 -2.86 -14.64 10.62
C SER A 50 -2.46 -15.11 9.22
N GLU A 51 -1.77 -14.30 8.43
CA GLU A 51 -1.36 -14.66 7.06
C GLU A 51 -0.52 -15.95 6.96
N PRO A 52 0.45 -16.24 7.86
CA PRO A 52 1.20 -17.50 7.77
C PRO A 52 0.35 -18.74 8.01
N TYR A 53 -0.82 -18.60 8.63
CA TYR A 53 -1.75 -19.70 8.90
C TYR A 53 -2.86 -19.82 7.86
N LEU A 54 -2.94 -18.88 6.91
CA LEU A 54 -4.03 -18.78 5.95
C LEU A 54 -4.17 -20.04 5.09
N THR A 55 -3.06 -20.56 4.54
CA THR A 55 -3.07 -21.76 3.71
C THR A 55 -3.60 -22.97 4.48
N GLN A 56 -3.13 -23.14 5.73
CA GLN A 56 -3.58 -24.24 6.59
C GLN A 56 -5.06 -24.12 6.96
N TYR A 57 -5.54 -22.91 7.20
CA TYR A 57 -6.96 -22.63 7.45
C TYR A 57 -7.84 -22.94 6.24
N LEU A 58 -7.41 -22.56 5.03
CA LEU A 58 -8.16 -22.84 3.80
C LEU A 58 -8.23 -24.35 3.48
N MET A 59 -7.15 -25.08 3.75
CA MET A 59 -7.13 -26.55 3.56
C MET A 59 -7.93 -27.29 4.63
N THR A 60 -7.75 -26.92 5.90
CA THR A 60 -8.33 -27.67 7.04
C THR A 60 -9.78 -27.28 7.30
N ASP A 61 -10.06 -25.98 7.45
CA ASP A 61 -11.38 -25.50 7.86
C ASP A 61 -12.31 -25.30 6.65
N LYS A 62 -11.78 -24.79 5.53
CA LYS A 62 -12.55 -24.55 4.30
C LYS A 62 -12.52 -25.73 3.32
N ARG A 63 -11.77 -26.81 3.64
CA ARG A 63 -11.71 -28.08 2.89
C ARG A 63 -11.36 -27.93 1.41
N LEU A 64 -10.54 -26.94 1.07
CA LEU A 64 -10.05 -26.73 -0.30
C LEU A 64 -8.79 -27.57 -0.54
N THR A 65 -8.61 -28.05 -1.77
CA THR A 65 -7.38 -28.77 -2.15
C THR A 65 -6.26 -27.79 -2.49
N GLU A 66 -5.02 -28.25 -2.38
CA GLU A 66 -3.83 -27.47 -2.74
C GLU A 66 -3.88 -27.01 -4.20
N GLU A 67 -4.27 -27.91 -5.12
CA GLU A 67 -4.43 -27.57 -6.55
C GLU A 67 -5.45 -26.45 -6.80
N GLN A 68 -6.57 -26.43 -6.06
CA GLN A 68 -7.56 -25.36 -6.20
C GLN A 68 -7.00 -24.03 -5.70
N LEU A 69 -6.25 -24.05 -4.61
CA LEU A 69 -5.61 -22.85 -4.09
C LEU A 69 -4.62 -22.27 -5.11
N ASP A 70 -3.75 -23.12 -5.66
CA ASP A 70 -2.68 -22.73 -6.56
C ASP A 70 -3.16 -22.26 -7.93
N HIS A 71 -4.20 -22.88 -8.48
CA HIS A 71 -4.70 -22.54 -9.81
C HIS A 71 -5.87 -21.55 -9.81
N GLU A 72 -6.70 -21.52 -8.76
CA GLU A 72 -7.93 -20.72 -8.77
C GLU A 72 -7.94 -19.57 -7.75
N VAL A 73 -7.17 -19.64 -6.66
CA VAL A 73 -7.24 -18.65 -5.57
C VAL A 73 -6.04 -17.70 -5.61
N TRP A 74 -4.83 -18.23 -5.44
CA TRP A 74 -3.60 -17.44 -5.35
C TRP A 74 -3.30 -16.57 -6.59
N PRO A 75 -3.61 -16.99 -7.84
CA PRO A 75 -3.34 -16.17 -9.02
C PRO A 75 -4.05 -14.81 -8.98
N TRP A 76 -5.23 -14.71 -8.38
CA TRP A 76 -5.96 -13.44 -8.26
C TRP A 76 -5.21 -12.42 -7.43
N TYR A 77 -4.51 -12.86 -6.38
CA TYR A 77 -3.67 -11.97 -5.60
C TYR A 77 -2.34 -11.68 -6.30
N THR A 78 -1.65 -12.74 -6.74
CA THR A 78 -0.31 -12.63 -7.32
C THR A 78 -0.30 -11.76 -8.58
N TYR A 79 -1.26 -11.95 -9.49
CA TYR A 79 -1.36 -11.13 -10.70
C TYR A 79 -2.19 -9.87 -10.48
N GLY A 80 -3.26 -9.95 -9.68
CA GLY A 80 -4.15 -8.83 -9.44
C GLY A 80 -3.45 -7.68 -8.70
N SER A 81 -2.57 -7.96 -7.74
CA SER A 81 -1.88 -6.92 -6.96
C SER A 81 -1.09 -5.96 -7.85
N PHE A 82 -0.41 -6.47 -8.88
CA PHE A 82 0.28 -5.64 -9.88
C PHE A 82 -0.69 -4.96 -10.84
N LEU A 83 -1.69 -5.69 -11.35
CA LEU A 83 -2.65 -5.15 -12.31
C LEU A 83 -3.48 -4.00 -11.70
N PHE A 84 -3.83 -4.10 -10.42
CA PHE A 84 -4.62 -3.09 -9.72
C PHE A 84 -3.83 -1.82 -9.39
N LEU A 85 -2.51 -1.80 -9.50
CA LEU A 85 -1.72 -0.57 -9.28
C LEU A 85 -2.14 0.57 -10.21
N LEU A 86 -2.34 0.27 -11.50
CA LEU A 86 -2.75 1.28 -12.48
C LEU A 86 -4.13 1.88 -12.20
N PRO A 87 -5.22 1.08 -12.07
CA PRO A 87 -6.54 1.65 -11.79
C PRO A 87 -6.60 2.32 -10.43
N VAL A 88 -5.94 1.77 -9.41
CA VAL A 88 -5.86 2.41 -8.08
C VAL A 88 -5.12 3.74 -8.16
N GLY A 89 -4.01 3.83 -8.87
CA GLY A 89 -3.27 5.09 -9.05
C GLY A 89 -4.11 6.16 -9.77
N ILE A 90 -4.84 5.78 -10.83
CA ILE A 90 -5.74 6.72 -11.52
C ILE A 90 -6.89 7.16 -10.59
N LEU A 91 -7.50 6.22 -9.88
CA LEU A 91 -8.59 6.52 -8.95
C LEU A 91 -8.14 7.38 -7.77
N SER A 92 -6.89 7.26 -7.29
CA SER A 92 -6.40 8.10 -6.19
C SER A 92 -6.25 9.56 -6.58
N GLU A 93 -5.90 9.83 -7.84
CA GLU A 93 -5.85 11.20 -8.39
C GLU A 93 -7.28 11.78 -8.55
N MET A 94 -8.27 10.95 -8.86
CA MET A 94 -9.66 11.38 -9.03
C MET A 94 -10.41 11.59 -7.71
N LEU A 95 -10.24 10.67 -6.74
CA LEU A 95 -10.99 10.64 -5.48
C LEU A 95 -10.24 11.32 -4.32
N GLY A 96 -8.94 11.56 -4.49
CA GLY A 96 -8.04 12.05 -3.46
C GLY A 96 -7.47 10.94 -2.58
N TYR A 97 -6.24 11.16 -2.10
CA TYR A 97 -5.48 10.19 -1.30
C TYR A 97 -6.21 9.73 -0.03
N ARG A 98 -6.86 10.65 0.69
CA ARG A 98 -7.56 10.33 1.95
C ARG A 98 -8.69 9.33 1.75
N ALA A 99 -9.56 9.57 0.76
CA ALA A 99 -10.67 8.68 0.44
C ALA A 99 -10.18 7.30 -0.02
N MET A 100 -9.11 7.27 -0.83
CA MET A 100 -8.51 6.03 -1.30
C MET A 100 -7.96 5.19 -0.12
N ILE A 101 -7.23 5.82 0.81
CA ILE A 101 -6.72 5.16 2.02
C ILE A 101 -7.86 4.54 2.85
N PHE A 102 -8.95 5.29 3.07
CA PHE A 102 -10.14 4.74 3.75
C PHE A 102 -10.73 3.54 2.99
N GLY A 103 -10.82 3.62 1.66
CA GLY A 103 -11.25 2.51 0.81
C GLY A 103 -10.37 1.27 0.98
N GLY A 104 -9.05 1.43 1.08
CA GLY A 104 -8.12 0.32 1.29
C GLY A 104 -8.29 -0.37 2.64
N VAL A 105 -8.56 0.39 3.71
CA VAL A 105 -8.90 -0.18 5.02
C VAL A 105 -10.22 -0.95 4.94
N LEU A 106 -11.24 -0.42 4.25
CA LEU A 106 -12.51 -1.13 4.04
C LEU A 106 -12.31 -2.43 3.25
N CYS A 107 -11.51 -2.42 2.18
CA CYS A 107 -11.15 -3.62 1.43
C CYS A 107 -10.42 -4.64 2.31
N ARG A 108 -9.57 -4.18 3.23
CA ARG A 108 -8.86 -5.03 4.18
C ARG A 108 -9.82 -5.71 5.16
N GLU A 109 -10.77 -4.97 5.71
CA GLU A 109 -11.79 -5.55 6.59
C GLU A 109 -12.76 -6.46 5.84
N ALA A 110 -13.14 -6.09 4.61
CA ALA A 110 -13.92 -6.95 3.73
C ALA A 110 -13.20 -8.29 3.47
N THR A 111 -11.88 -8.28 3.27
CA THR A 111 -11.06 -9.50 3.14
C THR A 111 -11.23 -10.40 4.36
N ARG A 112 -11.13 -9.84 5.58
CA ARG A 112 -11.29 -10.59 6.83
C ARG A 112 -12.70 -11.16 6.98
N ILE A 113 -13.72 -10.37 6.68
CA ILE A 113 -15.13 -10.80 6.71
C ILE A 113 -15.36 -11.94 5.72
N LEU A 114 -14.88 -11.81 4.48
CA LEU A 114 -15.04 -12.82 3.46
C LEU A 114 -14.27 -14.11 3.78
N LEU A 115 -13.12 -13.99 4.46
CA LEU A 115 -12.36 -15.15 4.91
C LEU A 115 -13.10 -15.97 5.97
N ILE A 116 -13.79 -15.29 6.89
CA ILE A 116 -14.54 -15.95 7.98
C ILE A 116 -15.85 -16.53 7.42
N PHE A 117 -16.67 -15.71 6.76
CA PHE A 117 -18.03 -16.08 6.34
C PHE A 117 -18.13 -16.69 4.95
N GLY A 118 -17.14 -16.46 4.08
CA GLY A 118 -17.15 -16.99 2.71
C GLY A 118 -16.86 -18.49 2.67
N GLU A 119 -17.56 -19.20 1.80
CA GLU A 119 -17.37 -20.63 1.57
C GLU A 119 -17.14 -20.91 0.08
N GLY A 120 -16.29 -21.89 -0.22
CA GLY A 120 -15.95 -22.29 -1.59
C GLY A 120 -14.89 -21.42 -2.27
N THR A 121 -14.43 -21.91 -3.42
CA THR A 121 -13.28 -21.33 -4.14
C THR A 121 -13.57 -19.94 -4.71
N ALA A 122 -14.78 -19.69 -5.19
CA ALA A 122 -15.18 -18.39 -5.74
C ALA A 122 -15.15 -17.29 -4.67
N CYS A 123 -15.63 -17.55 -3.46
CA CYS A 123 -15.55 -16.59 -2.36
C CYS A 123 -14.09 -16.32 -1.97
N MET A 124 -13.23 -17.33 -2.00
CA MET A 124 -11.80 -17.17 -1.71
C MET A 124 -11.08 -16.40 -2.82
N ALA A 125 -11.46 -16.57 -4.08
CA ALA A 125 -10.97 -15.75 -5.18
C ALA A 125 -11.33 -14.26 -5.02
N VAL A 126 -12.60 -13.96 -4.68
CA VAL A 126 -13.03 -12.58 -4.39
C VAL A 126 -12.28 -12.01 -3.18
N MET A 127 -12.04 -12.83 -2.15
CA MET A 127 -11.25 -12.44 -0.98
C MET A 127 -9.83 -12.03 -1.41
N GLN A 128 -9.17 -12.82 -2.27
CA GLN A 128 -7.86 -12.47 -2.82
C GLN A 128 -7.87 -11.20 -3.67
N VAL A 129 -8.93 -10.95 -4.44
CA VAL A 129 -9.10 -9.69 -5.18
C VAL A 129 -9.18 -8.50 -4.23
N THR A 130 -10.02 -8.57 -3.19
CA THR A 130 -10.13 -7.49 -2.21
C THR A 130 -8.83 -7.24 -1.46
N PHE A 131 -8.07 -8.32 -1.19
CA PHE A 131 -6.75 -8.23 -0.58
C PHE A 131 -5.73 -7.58 -1.52
N ALA A 132 -5.72 -7.97 -2.79
CA ALA A 132 -4.86 -7.39 -3.81
C ALA A 132 -5.12 -5.90 -3.99
N THR A 133 -6.39 -5.48 -4.02
CA THR A 133 -6.79 -4.06 -4.08
C THR A 133 -6.32 -3.31 -2.84
N ALA A 134 -6.50 -3.86 -1.64
CA ALA A 134 -6.00 -3.23 -0.39
C ALA A 134 -4.47 -3.08 -0.41
N THR A 135 -3.74 -4.06 -0.94
CA THR A 135 -2.28 -4.00 -1.11
C THR A 135 -1.87 -2.94 -2.13
N ALA A 136 -2.57 -2.81 -3.25
CA ALA A 136 -2.31 -1.74 -4.22
C ALA A 136 -2.55 -0.35 -3.62
N ILE A 137 -3.62 -0.17 -2.83
CA ILE A 137 -3.92 1.08 -2.11
C ILE A 137 -2.85 1.39 -1.05
N ASN A 138 -2.23 0.38 -0.44
CA ASN A 138 -1.14 0.59 0.51
C ASN A 138 0.05 1.33 -0.14
N THR A 139 0.30 1.13 -1.43
CA THR A 139 1.31 1.90 -2.18
C THR A 139 0.95 3.40 -2.25
N VAL A 140 -0.34 3.72 -2.44
CA VAL A 140 -0.86 5.10 -2.40
C VAL A 140 -0.73 5.69 -1.00
N TYR A 141 -0.96 4.90 0.04
CA TYR A 141 -0.71 5.31 1.42
C TYR A 141 0.75 5.74 1.63
N PHE A 142 1.73 4.95 1.17
CA PHE A 142 3.14 5.35 1.27
C PHE A 142 3.43 6.64 0.47
N ALA A 143 2.87 6.80 -0.72
CA ALA A 143 3.00 8.04 -1.50
C ALA A 143 2.44 9.25 -0.75
N TYR A 144 1.26 9.12 -0.13
CA TYR A 144 0.65 10.16 0.68
C TYR A 144 1.51 10.54 1.89
N VAL A 145 2.12 9.56 2.57
CA VAL A 145 3.02 9.83 3.68
C VAL A 145 4.21 10.69 3.24
N TYR A 146 4.84 10.38 2.10
CA TYR A 146 5.94 11.20 1.58
C TYR A 146 5.50 12.58 1.09
N MET A 147 4.24 12.76 0.67
CA MET A 147 3.71 14.10 0.35
C MET A 147 3.48 14.97 1.59
N VAL A 148 3.16 14.37 2.73
CA VAL A 148 2.89 15.09 3.99
C VAL A 148 4.19 15.38 4.77
N VAL A 149 5.25 14.62 4.53
CA VAL A 149 6.56 14.79 5.17
C VAL A 149 7.38 15.89 4.49
N ASP A 150 7.99 16.77 5.30
CA ASP A 150 8.89 17.81 4.80
C ASP A 150 10.28 17.26 4.42
N LEU A 151 10.91 17.85 3.40
CA LEU A 151 12.19 17.43 2.80
C LEU A 151 13.33 17.26 3.82
N ALA A 152 13.32 18.08 4.86
CA ALA A 152 14.32 18.04 5.93
C ALA A 152 14.25 16.78 6.82
N GLN A 153 13.11 16.07 6.84
CA GLN A 153 12.83 14.97 7.76
C GLN A 153 12.61 13.62 7.06
N PHE A 154 12.84 13.54 5.75
CA PHE A 154 12.60 12.32 4.95
C PHE A 154 13.31 11.08 5.50
N GLN A 155 14.55 11.22 5.99
CA GLN A 155 15.32 10.08 6.53
C GLN A 155 14.66 9.50 7.78
N GLU A 156 14.25 10.36 8.71
CA GLU A 156 13.61 9.94 9.96
C GLU A 156 12.19 9.38 9.70
N ALA A 157 11.41 10.04 8.84
CA ALA A 157 10.09 9.59 8.44
C ALA A 157 10.12 8.26 7.70
N THR A 158 11.06 8.07 6.76
CA THR A 158 11.24 6.79 6.07
C THR A 158 11.57 5.68 7.06
N GLY A 159 12.42 5.96 8.06
CA GLY A 159 12.75 5.03 9.13
C GLY A 159 11.51 4.58 9.91
N TYR A 160 10.68 5.53 10.35
CA TYR A 160 9.46 5.21 11.10
C TYR A 160 8.42 4.46 10.26
N VAL A 161 8.23 4.88 9.01
CA VAL A 161 7.21 4.30 8.11
C VAL A 161 7.60 2.91 7.64
N ARG A 162 8.91 2.63 7.48
CA ARG A 162 9.42 1.30 7.15
C ARG A 162 9.48 0.37 8.36
N ALA A 163 9.63 0.92 9.56
CA ALA A 163 9.60 0.15 10.81
C ALA A 163 8.17 -0.23 11.24
N ALA A 164 7.16 0.50 10.77
CA ALA A 164 5.74 0.26 11.02
C ALA A 164 5.15 -0.81 10.10
#